data_AF-A0A960NJB8-F1
#
_entry.id   AF-A0A960NJB8-F1
#
_cell.length_a   1.000
_cell.length_b   1.000
_cell.length_c   1.000
_cell.angle_alpha   90.00
_cell.angle_beta   90.00
_cell.angle_gamma   90.00
#
_symmetry.space_group_name_H-M   'P 1'
#
loop_
_entity.id
_entity.type
_entity.pdbx_description
1 polymer ?
#
loop_
_entity_poly.entity_id
_entity_poly.type
_entity_poly.pdbx_seq_one_letter_code
_entity_poly.pdbx_strand_id
1 'polypeptide(L)' 'GLMPHPEAYLFPENHPQWDRQKTQGTLPETGGGLALFKNAVDYLRAA' A
#
# COMPACT_ATOMS: atom_id res chain seq x y z
N GLY A 1 -12.16 14.41 2.91
CA GLY A 1 -11.61 13.05 2.94
C GLY A 1 -11.13 12.68 1.56
N LEU A 2 -10.17 11.76 1.45
CA LEU A 2 -9.76 11.20 0.16
C LEU A 2 -10.91 10.30 -0.35
N MET A 3 -11.24 10.37 -1.65
CA MET A 3 -12.16 9.42 -2.29
C MET A 3 -11.57 8.00 -2.46
N PRO A 4 -10.26 7.82 -2.77
CA PRO A 4 -9.62 6.52 -2.66
C PRO A 4 -9.62 6.03 -1.22
N HIS A 5 -9.75 4.71 -1.03
CA HIS A 5 -9.62 4.00 0.24
C HIS A 5 -8.20 3.43 0.40
N PRO A 6 -7.19 4.21 0.86
CA PRO A 6 -5.82 3.72 1.01
C PRO A 6 -5.71 2.56 2.02
N GLU A 7 -6.61 2.50 3.00
CA GLU A 7 -6.73 1.40 3.95
C GLU A 7 -7.12 0.08 3.28
N ALA A 8 -7.83 0.13 2.15
CA ALA A 8 -8.14 -1.05 1.37
C ALA A 8 -6.93 -1.55 0.56
N TYR A 9 -5.82 -0.79 0.49
CA TYR A 9 -4.66 -1.11 -0.33
C TYR A 9 -3.34 -1.18 0.46
N LEU A 10 -3.40 -1.75 1.68
CA LEU A 10 -2.25 -1.93 2.57
C LEU A 10 -1.37 -3.13 2.20
N PHE A 11 -1.97 -4.20 1.69
CA PHE A 11 -1.28 -5.43 1.31
C PHE A 11 -1.18 -5.54 -0.22
N PRO A 12 -0.11 -6.15 -0.76
CA PRO A 12 0.06 -6.30 -2.20
C PRO A 12 -1.06 -7.16 -2.84
N GLU A 13 -1.63 -8.12 -2.09
CA GLU A 13 -2.75 -8.98 -2.51
C GLU A 13 -4.06 -8.21 -2.71
N ASN A 14 -4.17 -7.00 -2.16
CA ASN A 14 -5.36 -6.17 -2.36
C ASN A 14 -5.40 -5.55 -3.77
N HIS A 15 -4.32 -5.65 -4.56
CA HIS A 15 -4.32 -5.18 -5.94
C HIS A 15 -5.22 -6.09 -6.79
N PRO A 16 -6.11 -5.56 -7.64
CA PRO A 16 -6.98 -6.39 -8.49
C PRO A 16 -6.24 -7.37 -9.41
N GLN A 17 -4.96 -7.12 -9.70
CA GLN A 17 -4.10 -7.97 -10.54
C GLN A 17 -2.91 -8.57 -9.77
N TRP A 18 -3.02 -8.74 -8.45
CA TRP A 18 -1.91 -9.23 -7.62
C TRP A 18 -1.41 -10.61 -8.07
N ASP A 19 -2.31 -11.48 -8.54
CA ASP A 19 -2.02 -12.81 -9.08
C ASP A 19 -1.13 -12.73 -10.33
N ARG A 20 -1.45 -11.82 -11.24
CA ARG A 20 -0.65 -11.53 -12.43
C ARG A 20 0.70 -10.94 -12.04
N GLN A 21 0.74 -9.97 -11.14
CA GLN A 21 2.00 -9.38 -10.69
C GLN A 21 2.90 -10.41 -10.00
N LYS A 22 2.30 -11.33 -9.24
CA LYS A 22 3.04 -12.43 -8.58
C LYS A 22 3.67 -13.38 -9.60
N THR A 23 2.90 -13.82 -10.60
CA THR A 23 3.42 -14.72 -11.65
C THR A 23 4.48 -14.06 -12.53
N GLN A 24 4.40 -12.74 -12.71
CA GLN A 24 5.39 -11.96 -13.45
C GLN A 24 6.62 -11.56 -12.60
N GLY A 25 6.64 -11.87 -11.30
CA GLY A 25 7.70 -11.45 -10.39
C GLY A 25 7.77 -9.92 -10.16
N THR A 26 6.67 -9.21 -10.43
CA THR A 26 6.54 -7.75 -10.31
C THR A 26 5.66 -7.32 -9.14
N LEU A 27 5.18 -8.26 -8.32
CA LEU A 27 4.39 -7.95 -7.14
C LEU A 27 5.24 -7.13 -6.15
N PRO A 28 4.77 -5.95 -5.72
CA PRO A 28 5.48 -5.16 -4.73
C PRO A 28 5.47 -5.85 -3.37
N GLU A 29 6.43 -5.53 -2.51
CA GLU A 29 6.52 -6.07 -1.16
C GLU A 29 5.37 -5.59 -0.25
N THR A 30 4.88 -4.37 -0.48
CA THR A 30 3.79 -3.76 0.30
C THR A 30 2.75 -3.12 -0.61
N GLY A 31 1.50 -3.02 -0.14
CA GLY A 31 0.45 -2.30 -0.86
C GLY A 31 0.71 -0.80 -0.89
N GLY A 32 0.31 -0.15 -2.00
CA GLY A 32 0.59 1.27 -2.23
C GLY A 32 -0.07 2.22 -1.22
N GLY A 33 -1.20 1.82 -0.62
CA GLY A 33 -1.90 2.62 0.39
C GLY A 33 -1.12 2.76 1.69
N LEU A 34 -0.19 1.84 1.98
CA LEU A 34 0.58 1.84 3.23
C LEU A 34 1.50 3.08 3.36
N ALA A 35 1.94 3.66 2.25
CA ALA A 35 2.83 4.82 2.25
C ALA A 35 2.25 6.02 3.02
N LEU A 36 0.93 6.25 2.91
CA LEU A 36 0.26 7.34 3.62
C LEU A 36 0.38 7.19 5.14
N PHE A 37 0.18 5.98 5.64
CA PHE A 37 0.22 5.68 7.07
C PHE A 37 1.65 5.67 7.62
N LYS A 38 2.62 5.14 6.85
CA LYS A 38 4.05 5.21 7.20
C LYS A 38 4.50 6.67 7.38
N ASN A 39 4.19 7.52 6.41
CA ASN A 39 4.53 8.94 6.46
C ASN A 39 3.93 9.64 7.71
N ALA A 40 2.69 9.30 8.06
CA ALA A 40 2.04 9.85 9.25
C ALA A 40 2.75 9.42 10.54
N VAL A 41 3.11 8.14 10.66
CA VAL A 41 3.86 7.63 11.82
C VAL A 41 5.24 8.26 11.90
N ASP A 42 5.95 8.37 10.78
CA ASP A 42 7.29 8.96 10.72
C ASP A 42 7.25 10.45 11.09
N TYR A 43 6.23 11.19 10.65
CA TYR A 43 6.01 12.57 11.07
C TYR A 43 5.80 12.67 12.59
N LEU A 44 4.97 11.81 13.16
CA LEU A 44 4.70 11.82 14.61
C LEU A 44 5.92 11.40 15.46
N ARG A 45 6.82 10.59 14.91
CA ARG A 45 8.08 10.20 15.59
C ARG A 45 9.15 11.29 15.52
N ALA A 46 9.10 12.12 14.49
CA ALA A 46 10.04 13.23 14.28
C ALA A 46 9.61 14.53 14.98
N ALA A 47 8.35 14.62 15.42
CA ALA A 47 7.80 15.71 16.23
C ALA A 47 8.13 15.53 17.73
#